data_AF-A0A931G8T9-F1
#
_entry.id   AF-A0A931G8T9-F1
#
_cell.length_a   1.000
_cell.length_b   1.000
_cell.length_c   1.000
_cell.angle_alpha   90.00
_cell.angle_beta   90.00
_cell.angle_gamma   90.00
#
_symmetry.space_group_name_H-M   'P 1'
#
loop_
_entity.id
_entity.type
_entity.pdbx_description
1 polymer ?
#
loop_
_entity_poly.entity_id
_entity_poly.type
_entity_poly.pdbx_seq_one_letter_code
_entity_poly.pdbx_strand_id
1 'polypeptide(L)'
;MLEKIISGGQTGADQAALDVALKYNIPYGGWIPKGRKTEAGPLPSRYRLSVMPTSDYRDRTLQNILDSQGTVILYHGRLMGGSRLTRELAKTQKKPCISVNLVTHDPFEAAVMLQSFVEDLKIGVLNVAGPRASHDPDIYMDVKMVLEILVYLLFLDKALTWPHGMALDVDPVFPDSVDAAVDQVMSDLSLKSKTAVARLDPSDIQTVYFSWVDALRFRLGLDTGNAALVDACQRDADVPYFTIEDAVMVIVKAVKSACEQACRLRVVQ
;
A
#
# COMPACT_ATOMS: atom_id res chain seq x y z
N MET A 1 12.52 8.15 6.35
CA MET A 1 11.39 7.97 5.41
C MET A 1 11.37 6.51 5.04
N LEU A 2 10.18 5.91 4.94
CA LEU A 2 10.07 4.54 4.47
C LEU A 2 10.40 4.49 2.97
N GLU A 3 11.54 3.92 2.63
CA GLU A 3 12.07 3.81 1.27
C GLU A 3 11.63 2.51 0.60
N LYS A 4 11.39 1.45 1.39
CA LYS A 4 11.02 0.14 0.87
C LYS A 4 10.26 -0.69 1.90
N ILE A 5 9.24 -1.41 1.44
CA ILE A 5 8.57 -2.47 2.22
C ILE A 5 9.01 -3.83 1.67
N ILE A 6 9.43 -4.73 2.54
CA ILE A 6 9.71 -6.12 2.16
C ILE A 6 8.85 -7.10 2.95
N SER A 7 8.53 -8.25 2.34
CA SER A 7 7.83 -9.34 3.02
C SER A 7 8.20 -10.70 2.44
N GLY A 8 7.73 -11.77 3.08
CA GLY A 8 7.93 -13.15 2.61
C GLY A 8 6.90 -13.66 1.60
N GLY A 9 5.99 -12.81 1.12
CA GLY A 9 4.97 -13.15 0.12
C GLY A 9 3.95 -14.21 0.55
N GLN A 10 3.90 -14.62 1.82
CA GLN A 10 2.84 -15.51 2.29
C GLN A 10 1.45 -14.84 2.17
N THR A 11 0.37 -15.62 2.15
CA THR A 11 -0.99 -15.08 2.32
C THR A 11 -1.10 -14.33 3.66
N GLY A 12 -2.15 -13.53 3.83
CA GLY A 12 -2.36 -12.75 5.06
C GLY A 12 -1.44 -11.54 5.12
N ALA A 13 -0.72 -11.38 6.23
CA ALA A 13 0.07 -10.18 6.53
C ALA A 13 1.13 -9.84 5.47
N ASP A 14 1.86 -10.85 4.97
CA ASP A 14 2.95 -10.64 4.02
C ASP A 14 2.43 -10.06 2.69
N GLN A 15 1.31 -10.56 2.16
CA GLN A 15 0.69 -10.03 0.94
C GLN A 15 0.03 -8.67 1.14
N ALA A 16 -0.64 -8.45 2.28
CA ALA A 16 -1.20 -7.14 2.61
C ALA A 16 -0.13 -6.04 2.59
N ALA A 17 1.07 -6.32 3.10
CA ALA A 17 2.18 -5.38 3.05
C ALA A 17 2.64 -5.05 1.62
N LEU A 18 2.69 -6.06 0.74
CA LEU A 18 3.05 -5.86 -0.67
C LEU A 18 1.96 -5.07 -1.42
N ASP A 19 0.70 -5.32 -1.11
CA ASP A 19 -0.43 -4.66 -1.75
C ASP A 19 -0.52 -3.19 -1.32
N VAL A 20 -0.24 -2.85 -0.06
CA VAL A 20 -0.11 -1.45 0.38
C VAL A 20 1.08 -0.77 -0.33
N ALA A 21 2.21 -1.44 -0.45
CA ALA A 21 3.36 -0.89 -1.15
C ALA A 21 3.05 -0.61 -2.63
N LEU A 22 2.37 -1.56 -3.30
CA LEU A 22 1.86 -1.39 -4.67
C LEU A 22 0.85 -0.25 -4.78
N LYS A 23 -0.09 -0.13 -3.84
CA LYS A 23 -1.10 0.93 -3.81
C LYS A 23 -0.45 2.31 -3.84
N TYR A 24 0.54 2.55 -2.98
CA TYR A 24 1.21 3.85 -2.86
C TYR A 24 2.50 4.01 -3.67
N ASN A 25 2.81 3.08 -4.58
CA ASN A 25 4.06 3.08 -5.36
C ASN A 25 5.33 3.13 -4.48
N ILE A 26 5.24 2.62 -3.25
CA ILE A 26 6.40 2.45 -2.38
C ILE A 26 7.22 1.29 -2.96
N PRO A 27 8.54 1.44 -3.15
CA PRO A 27 9.38 0.33 -3.57
C PRO A 27 9.14 -0.89 -2.67
N TYR A 28 9.05 -2.07 -3.29
CA TYR A 28 8.82 -3.30 -2.54
C TYR A 28 9.78 -4.41 -2.95
N GLY A 29 9.82 -5.47 -2.14
CA GLY A 29 10.61 -6.65 -2.44
C GLY A 29 10.54 -7.68 -1.32
N GLY A 30 11.61 -8.45 -1.20
CA GLY A 30 11.73 -9.51 -0.21
C GLY A 30 12.04 -10.85 -0.84
N TRP A 31 12.23 -11.82 0.03
CA TRP A 31 12.67 -13.17 -0.29
C TRP A 31 11.57 -14.18 -0.04
N ILE A 32 11.39 -15.07 -1.00
CA ILE A 32 10.40 -16.15 -0.97
C ILE A 32 11.07 -17.51 -1.20
N PRO A 33 10.46 -18.63 -0.75
CA PRO A 33 11.03 -19.95 -0.96
C PRO A 33 11.15 -20.31 -2.46
N LYS A 34 12.09 -21.20 -2.78
CA LYS A 34 12.20 -21.85 -4.10
C LYS A 34 10.84 -22.38 -4.55
N GLY A 35 10.46 -22.03 -5.79
CA GLY A 35 9.15 -22.36 -6.37
C GLY A 35 8.04 -21.37 -5.98
N ARG A 36 8.38 -20.21 -5.40
CA ARG A 36 7.44 -19.15 -5.00
C ARG A 36 6.35 -19.64 -4.03
N LYS A 37 6.66 -20.61 -3.17
CA LYS A 37 5.65 -21.34 -2.37
C LYS A 37 4.95 -20.44 -1.34
N THR A 38 3.63 -20.36 -1.43
CA THR A 38 2.72 -19.87 -0.37
C THR A 38 1.76 -21.00 0.04
N GLU A 39 0.88 -20.79 1.02
CA GLU A 39 -0.13 -21.78 1.37
C GLU A 39 -1.22 -21.95 0.30
N ALA A 40 -1.47 -20.92 -0.51
CA ALA A 40 -2.45 -20.94 -1.59
C ALA A 40 -1.84 -21.40 -2.94
N GLY A 41 -0.62 -21.94 -2.92
CA GLY A 41 0.15 -22.29 -4.11
C GLY A 41 1.23 -21.26 -4.44
N PRO A 42 1.77 -21.24 -5.68
CA PRO A 42 2.81 -20.29 -6.07
C PRO A 42 2.32 -18.84 -6.01
N LEU A 43 3.14 -17.94 -5.46
CA LEU A 43 2.85 -16.50 -5.40
C LEU A 43 2.64 -15.94 -6.81
N PRO A 44 1.55 -15.18 -7.08
CA PRO A 44 1.27 -14.59 -8.38
C PRO A 44 2.45 -13.77 -8.93
N SER A 45 2.63 -13.79 -10.26
CA SER A 45 3.79 -13.18 -10.95
C SER A 45 3.84 -11.66 -10.85
N ARG A 46 2.71 -11.00 -10.54
CA ARG A 46 2.65 -9.56 -10.28
C ARG A 46 3.60 -9.12 -9.16
N TYR A 47 3.86 -9.98 -8.18
CA TYR A 47 4.78 -9.72 -7.09
C TYR A 47 6.21 -10.03 -7.52
N ARG A 48 7.01 -8.98 -7.71
CA ARG A 48 8.42 -9.07 -8.11
C ARG A 48 9.32 -9.25 -6.89
N LEU A 49 9.43 -10.50 -6.41
CA LEU A 49 10.23 -10.89 -5.25
C LEU A 49 11.41 -11.79 -5.63
N SER A 50 12.45 -11.80 -4.79
CA SER A 50 13.65 -12.63 -4.96
C SER A 50 13.40 -14.05 -4.48
N VAL A 51 13.78 -15.04 -5.27
CA VAL A 51 13.57 -16.45 -4.93
C VAL A 51 14.82 -17.01 -4.27
N MET A 52 14.65 -17.58 -3.08
CA MET A 52 15.70 -18.29 -2.35
C MET A 52 16.14 -19.57 -3.09
N PRO A 53 17.41 -19.99 -2.95
CA PRO A 53 17.86 -21.28 -3.48
C PRO A 53 17.23 -22.50 -2.77
N THR A 54 16.65 -22.29 -1.58
CA THR A 54 16.01 -23.32 -0.75
C THR A 54 14.49 -23.11 -0.72
N SER A 55 13.73 -24.18 -0.48
CA SER A 55 12.29 -24.07 -0.23
C SER A 55 11.93 -23.94 1.25
N ASP A 56 12.89 -23.70 2.13
CA ASP A 56 12.65 -23.58 3.57
C ASP A 56 12.07 -22.19 3.90
N TYR A 57 10.96 -22.19 4.64
CA TYR A 57 10.36 -20.96 5.15
C TYR A 57 11.23 -20.25 6.18
N ARG A 58 12.10 -20.96 6.90
CA ARG A 58 13.03 -20.35 7.85
C ARG A 58 14.07 -19.48 7.13
N ASP A 59 14.63 -19.96 6.02
CA ASP A 59 15.69 -19.28 5.29
C ASP A 59 15.20 -17.96 4.70
N ARG A 60 14.03 -17.96 4.04
CA ARG A 60 13.44 -16.72 3.51
C ARG A 60 13.09 -15.73 4.62
N THR A 61 12.62 -16.21 5.77
CA THR A 61 12.29 -15.34 6.92
C THR A 61 13.55 -14.69 7.47
N LEU A 62 14.63 -15.47 7.64
CA LEU A 62 15.92 -14.94 8.06
C LEU A 62 16.47 -13.92 7.06
N GLN A 63 16.42 -14.20 5.77
CA GLN A 63 16.94 -13.29 4.75
C GLN A 63 16.18 -11.94 4.74
N ASN A 64 14.85 -11.96 4.86
CA ASN A 64 14.06 -10.72 4.98
C ASN A 64 14.40 -9.92 6.25
N ILE A 65 14.72 -10.58 7.36
CA ILE A 65 15.19 -9.89 8.57
C ILE A 65 16.56 -9.25 8.35
N LEU A 66 17.48 -9.93 7.66
CA LEU A 66 18.83 -9.42 7.42
C LEU A 66 18.83 -8.22 6.46
N ASP A 67 18.01 -8.28 5.41
CA ASP A 67 17.92 -7.26 4.34
C ASP A 67 16.98 -6.09 4.65
N SER A 68 16.43 -6.03 5.87
CA SER A 68 15.68 -4.87 6.37
C SER A 68 16.44 -4.15 7.49
N GLN A 69 16.10 -2.90 7.77
CA GLN A 69 16.63 -2.18 8.94
C GLN A 69 15.81 -2.47 10.20
N GLY A 70 14.55 -2.86 10.05
CA GLY A 70 13.72 -3.34 11.15
C GLY A 70 12.59 -4.24 10.67
N THR A 71 12.06 -5.06 11.57
CA THR A 71 10.96 -5.98 11.31
C THR A 71 9.76 -5.66 12.20
N VAL A 72 8.60 -5.43 11.59
CA VAL A 72 7.32 -5.38 12.29
C VAL A 72 6.60 -6.71 12.17
N ILE A 73 6.00 -7.16 13.26
CA ILE A 73 5.15 -8.35 13.30
C ILE A 73 3.76 -7.94 13.80
N LEU A 74 2.77 -8.03 12.93
CA LEU A 74 1.36 -7.74 13.22
C LEU A 74 0.60 -9.05 13.37
N TYR A 75 -0.19 -9.20 14.43
CA TYR A 75 -0.86 -10.46 14.76
C TYR A 75 -2.03 -10.28 15.73
N HIS A 76 -2.96 -11.23 15.77
CA HIS A 76 -3.98 -11.33 16.82
C HIS A 76 -3.59 -12.31 17.93
N GLY A 77 -3.85 -11.92 19.18
CA GLY A 77 -3.80 -12.81 20.33
C GLY A 77 -2.39 -13.25 20.69
N ARG A 78 -2.04 -14.53 20.47
CA ARG A 78 -0.73 -15.08 20.84
C ARG A 78 0.15 -15.26 19.62
N LEU A 79 1.39 -14.80 19.74
CA LEU A 79 2.39 -15.00 18.69
C LEU A 79 2.76 -16.49 18.55
N MET A 80 2.44 -17.09 17.40
CA MET A 80 2.64 -18.52 17.11
C MET A 80 3.34 -18.74 15.76
N GLY A 81 3.72 -20.00 15.50
CA GLY A 81 4.21 -20.45 14.20
C GLY A 81 5.34 -19.60 13.61
N GLY A 82 5.19 -19.24 12.33
CA GLY A 82 6.14 -18.42 11.58
C GLY A 82 6.39 -17.05 12.21
N SER A 83 5.37 -16.38 12.73
CA SER A 83 5.49 -15.06 13.38
C SER A 83 6.35 -15.13 14.65
N ARG A 84 6.19 -16.19 15.45
CA ARG A 84 7.06 -16.43 16.61
C ARG A 84 8.51 -16.68 16.18
N LEU A 85 8.71 -17.49 15.14
CA LEU A 85 10.02 -17.73 14.56
C LEU A 85 10.68 -16.42 14.09
N THR A 86 9.95 -15.54 13.41
CA THR A 86 10.44 -14.23 12.96
C THR A 86 10.98 -13.41 14.14
N ARG A 87 10.23 -13.34 15.24
CA ARG A 87 10.67 -12.60 16.45
C ARG A 87 11.95 -13.18 17.05
N GLU A 88 12.01 -14.51 17.21
CA GLU A 88 13.20 -15.16 17.78
C GLU A 88 14.43 -15.02 16.86
N LEU A 89 14.24 -15.09 15.54
CA LEU A 89 15.31 -14.85 14.56
C LEU A 89 15.79 -13.40 14.63
N ALA A 90 14.89 -12.41 14.64
CA ALA A 90 15.27 -11.00 14.73
C ALA A 90 16.05 -10.71 16.02
N LYS A 91 15.61 -11.27 17.15
CA LYS A 91 16.33 -11.20 18.43
C LYS A 91 17.72 -11.83 18.33
N THR A 92 17.83 -13.01 17.72
CA THR A 92 19.12 -13.71 17.55
C THR A 92 20.08 -12.92 16.66
N GLN A 93 19.57 -12.31 15.59
CA GLN A 93 20.34 -11.47 14.67
C GLN A 93 20.58 -10.05 15.20
N LYS A 94 20.06 -9.71 16.40
CA LYS A 94 20.13 -8.37 17.01
C LYS A 94 19.60 -7.28 16.07
N LYS A 95 18.57 -7.59 15.28
CA LYS A 95 17.89 -6.64 14.39
C LYS A 95 16.69 -6.02 15.12
N PRO A 96 16.42 -4.72 14.95
CA PRO A 96 15.23 -4.08 15.50
C PRO A 96 13.96 -4.83 15.13
N CYS A 97 13.12 -5.12 16.12
CA CYS A 97 11.86 -5.81 15.90
C CYS A 97 10.80 -5.33 16.88
N ILE A 98 9.64 -4.96 16.34
CA ILE A 98 8.44 -4.65 17.11
C ILE A 98 7.36 -5.68 16.78
N SER A 99 6.65 -6.15 17.80
CA SER A 99 5.53 -7.10 17.65
C SER A 99 4.28 -6.46 18.25
N VAL A 100 3.28 -6.16 17.43
CA VAL A 100 2.06 -5.47 17.86
C VAL A 100 0.89 -6.45 17.80
N ASN A 101 0.21 -6.61 18.94
CA ASN A 101 -1.00 -7.41 19.05
C ASN A 101 -2.21 -6.53 18.73
N LEU A 102 -2.92 -6.88 17.66
CA LEU A 102 -4.09 -6.14 17.15
C LEU A 102 -5.39 -6.45 17.90
N VAL A 103 -5.37 -7.39 18.85
CA VAL A 103 -6.47 -7.58 19.82
C VAL A 103 -6.45 -6.50 20.90
N THR A 104 -5.26 -6.00 21.25
CA THR A 104 -5.07 -5.06 22.37
C THR A 104 -4.78 -3.64 21.93
N HIS A 105 -4.63 -3.41 20.63
CA HIS A 105 -4.39 -2.10 20.05
C HIS A 105 -5.19 -1.98 18.77
N ASP A 106 -5.92 -0.88 18.63
CA ASP A 106 -6.64 -0.62 17.39
C ASP A 106 -5.66 -0.28 16.24
N PRO A 107 -6.14 -0.23 14.97
CA PRO A 107 -5.27 0.03 13.84
C PRO A 107 -4.51 1.38 13.90
N PHE A 108 -5.10 2.41 14.50
CA PHE A 108 -4.47 3.72 14.62
C PHE A 108 -3.36 3.70 15.66
N GLU A 109 -3.61 3.13 16.84
CA GLU A 109 -2.60 2.94 17.89
C GLU A 109 -1.42 2.11 17.37
N ALA A 110 -1.70 1.01 16.65
CA ALA A 110 -0.68 0.20 15.99
C ALA A 110 0.15 1.04 15.01
N ALA A 111 -0.49 1.85 14.16
CA ALA A 111 0.21 2.70 13.21
C ALA A 111 1.10 3.75 13.88
N VAL A 112 0.65 4.38 14.98
CA VAL A 112 1.46 5.33 15.77
C VAL A 112 2.69 4.64 16.36
N MET A 113 2.53 3.43 16.93
CA MET A 113 3.68 2.64 17.41
C MET A 113 4.67 2.32 16.28
N LEU A 114 4.17 1.99 15.08
CA LEU A 114 5.00 1.74 13.91
C LEU A 114 5.70 3.01 13.41
N GLN A 115 5.03 4.17 13.46
CA GLN A 115 5.61 5.47 13.10
C GLN A 115 6.80 5.76 14.01
N SER A 116 6.63 5.72 15.34
CA SER A 116 7.72 5.92 16.28
C SER A 116 8.86 4.92 16.05
N PHE A 117 8.54 3.65 15.83
CA PHE A 117 9.55 2.62 15.52
C PHE A 117 10.35 2.94 14.26
N VAL A 118 9.69 3.39 13.19
CA VAL A 118 10.33 3.76 11.92
C VAL A 118 11.19 5.01 12.07
N GLU A 119 10.71 6.02 12.79
CA GLU A 119 11.35 7.33 12.89
C GLU A 119 12.50 7.36 13.89
N ASP A 120 12.33 6.76 15.06
CA ASP A 120 13.35 6.73 16.11
C ASP A 120 14.55 5.90 15.67
N LEU A 121 14.30 4.80 14.96
CA LEU A 121 15.35 3.90 14.49
C LEU A 121 15.79 4.16 13.03
N LYS A 122 15.24 5.20 12.39
CA LYS A 122 15.55 5.59 11.01
C LYS A 122 15.45 4.43 10.01
N ILE A 123 14.36 3.67 10.11
CA ILE A 123 14.09 2.52 9.23
C ILE A 123 13.64 3.04 7.86
N GLY A 124 14.48 2.86 6.85
CA GLY A 124 14.15 3.03 5.44
C GLY A 124 13.58 1.75 4.81
N VAL A 125 14.13 0.57 5.16
CA VAL A 125 13.63 -0.73 4.67
C VAL A 125 12.95 -1.47 5.81
N LEU A 126 11.61 -1.55 5.76
CA LEU A 126 10.78 -2.23 6.75
C LEU A 126 10.40 -3.62 6.25
N ASN A 127 10.75 -4.66 7.01
CA ASN A 127 10.20 -5.99 6.82
C ASN A 127 8.87 -6.11 7.58
N VAL A 128 7.81 -6.47 6.88
CA VAL A 128 6.50 -6.72 7.49
C VAL A 128 6.23 -8.22 7.49
N ALA A 129 5.85 -8.74 8.65
CA ALA A 129 5.52 -10.14 8.84
C ALA A 129 4.25 -10.32 9.68
N GLY A 130 3.62 -11.48 9.55
CA GLY A 130 2.50 -11.87 10.39
C GLY A 130 1.97 -13.25 10.05
N PRO A 131 0.86 -13.67 10.69
CA PRO A 131 0.17 -14.90 10.35
C PRO A 131 -0.23 -14.99 8.88
N ARG A 132 -0.31 -16.23 8.40
CA ARG A 132 -0.91 -16.58 7.11
C ARG A 132 -2.43 -16.64 7.21
N ALA A 133 -3.14 -16.40 6.11
CA ALA A 133 -4.60 -16.29 6.10
C ALA A 133 -5.31 -17.52 6.70
N SER A 134 -4.81 -18.73 6.46
CA SER A 134 -5.39 -19.94 7.06
C SER A 134 -5.32 -20.00 8.59
N HIS A 135 -4.41 -19.24 9.22
CA HIS A 135 -4.29 -19.16 10.68
C HIS A 135 -5.08 -18.00 11.27
N ASP A 136 -5.26 -16.95 10.48
CA ASP A 136 -5.92 -15.71 10.87
C ASP A 136 -6.53 -15.08 9.61
N PRO A 137 -7.82 -15.34 9.32
CA PRO A 137 -8.45 -14.88 8.08
C PRO A 137 -8.54 -13.36 7.94
N ASP A 138 -8.64 -12.65 9.07
CA ASP A 138 -8.87 -11.20 9.13
C ASP A 138 -7.55 -10.40 9.04
N ILE A 139 -6.41 -11.04 9.34
CA ILE A 139 -5.11 -10.38 9.43
C ILE A 139 -4.69 -9.58 8.20
N TYR A 140 -5.14 -9.99 7.00
CA TYR A 140 -4.81 -9.26 5.78
C TYR A 140 -5.35 -7.82 5.87
N MET A 141 -6.62 -7.67 6.24
CA MET A 141 -7.28 -6.37 6.21
C MET A 141 -6.74 -5.48 7.32
N ASP A 142 -6.49 -6.03 8.51
CA ASP A 142 -5.94 -5.24 9.61
C ASP A 142 -4.51 -4.78 9.34
N VAL A 143 -3.67 -5.63 8.75
CA VAL A 143 -2.33 -5.23 8.31
C VAL A 143 -2.39 -4.16 7.23
N LYS A 144 -3.31 -4.30 6.26
CA LYS A 144 -3.54 -3.27 5.25
C LYS A 144 -3.89 -1.95 5.93
N MET A 145 -4.92 -1.90 6.77
CA MET A 145 -5.35 -0.69 7.48
C MET A 145 -4.22 -0.05 8.28
N VAL A 146 -3.50 -0.81 9.11
CA VAL A 146 -2.38 -0.30 9.91
C VAL A 146 -1.31 0.35 9.03
N LEU A 147 -0.95 -0.27 7.92
CA LEU A 147 0.07 0.26 7.02
C LEU A 147 -0.42 1.47 6.20
N GLU A 148 -1.70 1.51 5.79
CA GLU A 148 -2.26 2.69 5.13
C GLU A 148 -2.29 3.90 6.08
N ILE A 149 -2.64 3.70 7.36
CA ILE A 149 -2.57 4.72 8.39
C ILE A 149 -1.11 5.15 8.63
N LEU A 150 -0.16 4.20 8.69
CA LEU A 150 1.27 4.53 8.80
C LEU A 150 1.73 5.43 7.64
N VAL A 151 1.35 5.09 6.40
CA VAL A 151 1.68 5.91 5.22
C VAL A 151 1.07 7.31 5.32
N TYR A 152 -0.15 7.42 5.84
CA TYR A 152 -0.79 8.71 6.10
C TYR A 152 -0.07 9.54 7.18
N LEU A 153 0.30 8.93 8.30
CA LEU A 153 1.04 9.59 9.39
C LEU A 153 2.41 10.10 8.89
N LEU A 154 3.16 9.27 8.16
CA LEU A 154 4.42 9.65 7.54
C LEU A 154 4.26 10.72 6.45
N PHE A 155 3.08 10.82 5.84
CA PHE A 155 2.74 11.88 4.89
C PHE A 155 2.48 13.21 5.62
N LEU A 156 1.74 13.21 6.73
CA LEU A 156 1.43 14.42 7.49
C LEU A 156 2.69 15.13 8.03
N ASP A 157 3.71 14.35 8.42
CA ASP A 157 4.98 14.92 8.89
C ASP A 157 5.78 15.59 7.77
N LYS A 158 5.53 15.23 6.51
CA LYS A 158 6.06 15.99 5.39
C LYS A 158 5.21 17.25 5.25
N ALA A 159 5.77 18.40 5.63
CA ALA A 159 5.22 19.73 5.37
C ALA A 159 5.19 20.08 3.86
N LEU A 160 4.60 19.20 3.03
CA LEU A 160 4.44 19.36 1.61
C LEU A 160 3.28 20.33 1.37
N THR A 161 3.62 21.50 0.82
CA THR A 161 2.64 22.45 0.32
C THR A 161 2.09 21.93 -1.00
N TRP A 162 1.00 21.16 -0.96
CA TRP A 162 0.26 20.78 -2.16
C TRP A 162 -0.64 21.95 -2.59
N PRO A 163 -0.40 22.61 -3.74
CA PRO A 163 -1.03 23.89 -4.03
C PRO A 163 -2.44 23.79 -4.63
N HIS A 164 -3.00 22.58 -4.78
CA HIS A 164 -4.16 22.31 -5.64
C HIS A 164 -5.17 21.33 -5.03
N GLY A 165 -6.08 21.84 -4.21
CA GLY A 165 -7.32 21.13 -3.85
C GLY A 165 -8.27 21.02 -5.05
N MET A 166 -9.04 19.93 -5.08
CA MET A 166 -10.19 19.81 -5.99
C MET A 166 -11.34 20.67 -5.42
N ALA A 167 -12.09 21.36 -6.28
CA ALA A 167 -13.25 22.13 -5.81
C ALA A 167 -14.31 21.16 -5.25
N LEU A 168 -14.78 21.42 -4.03
CA LEU A 168 -15.72 20.54 -3.30
C LEU A 168 -17.20 20.89 -3.53
N ASP A 169 -17.51 22.01 -4.19
CA ASP A 169 -18.88 22.45 -4.50
C ASP A 169 -19.31 22.03 -5.92
N VAL A 170 -19.44 20.72 -6.16
CA VAL A 170 -19.94 20.18 -7.44
C VAL A 170 -20.81 18.95 -7.20
N ASP A 171 -21.94 18.85 -7.89
CA ASP A 171 -22.85 17.70 -7.78
C ASP A 171 -22.15 16.38 -8.16
N PRO A 172 -22.41 15.27 -7.44
CA PRO A 172 -21.81 13.98 -7.74
C PRO A 172 -22.26 13.46 -9.10
N VAL A 173 -21.34 12.78 -9.81
CA VAL A 173 -21.63 12.04 -11.04
C VAL A 173 -21.24 10.59 -10.86
N PHE A 174 -21.87 9.72 -11.65
CA PHE A 174 -21.78 8.27 -11.51
C PHE A 174 -21.22 7.65 -12.79
N PRO A 175 -19.93 7.86 -13.10
CA PRO A 175 -19.31 7.22 -14.27
C PRO A 175 -19.28 5.71 -14.06
N ASP A 176 -19.35 4.95 -15.15
CA ASP A 176 -19.41 3.47 -15.17
C ASP A 176 -18.07 2.82 -15.56
N SER A 177 -17.05 3.62 -15.82
CA SER A 177 -15.73 3.20 -16.27
C SER A 177 -14.63 4.11 -15.73
N VAL A 178 -13.41 3.57 -15.65
CA VAL A 178 -12.22 4.34 -15.23
C VAL A 178 -11.98 5.52 -16.17
N ASP A 179 -12.13 5.33 -17.48
CA ASP A 179 -11.94 6.39 -18.47
C ASP A 179 -12.96 7.54 -18.28
N ALA A 180 -14.24 7.23 -18.08
CA ALA A 180 -15.25 8.25 -17.81
C ALA A 180 -14.99 8.99 -16.48
N ALA A 181 -14.51 8.28 -15.45
CA ALA A 181 -14.09 8.90 -14.20
C ALA A 181 -12.88 9.82 -14.39
N VAL A 182 -11.90 9.40 -15.18
CA VAL A 182 -10.72 10.20 -15.52
C VAL A 182 -11.12 11.46 -16.28
N ASP A 183 -11.97 11.35 -17.30
CA ASP A 183 -12.44 12.50 -18.08
C ASP A 183 -13.13 13.53 -17.19
N GLN A 184 -13.97 13.06 -16.25
CA GLN A 184 -14.62 13.93 -15.28
C GLN A 184 -13.61 14.63 -14.37
N VAL A 185 -12.68 13.89 -13.77
CA VAL A 185 -11.67 14.51 -12.89
C VAL A 185 -10.82 15.48 -13.69
N MET A 186 -10.43 15.12 -14.92
CA MET A 186 -9.66 15.98 -15.81
C MET A 186 -10.42 17.24 -16.22
N SER A 187 -11.74 17.23 -16.38
CA SER A 187 -12.51 18.46 -16.64
C SER A 187 -12.50 19.42 -15.45
N ASP A 188 -12.47 18.87 -14.24
CA ASP A 188 -12.56 19.63 -12.99
C ASP A 188 -11.19 20.24 -12.60
N LEU A 189 -10.09 19.71 -13.15
CA LEU A 189 -8.74 20.19 -12.87
C LEU A 189 -8.32 21.40 -13.71
N SER A 190 -7.80 22.42 -13.03
CA SER A 190 -7.10 23.54 -13.68
C SER A 190 -5.83 23.07 -14.42
N LEU A 191 -5.37 23.85 -15.39
CA LEU A 191 -4.09 23.57 -16.09
C LEU A 191 -2.90 23.51 -15.12
N LYS A 192 -2.92 24.34 -14.07
CA LYS A 192 -1.89 24.36 -13.03
C LYS A 192 -1.88 23.04 -12.25
N SER A 193 -3.06 22.54 -11.86
CA SER A 193 -3.23 21.26 -11.17
C SER A 193 -2.77 20.09 -12.04
N LYS A 194 -3.21 20.04 -13.31
CA LYS A 194 -2.77 19.00 -14.28
C LYS A 194 -1.26 18.95 -14.42
N THR A 195 -0.62 20.12 -14.55
CA THR A 195 0.84 20.23 -14.68
C THR A 195 1.56 19.76 -13.41
N ALA A 196 1.04 20.10 -12.22
CA ALA A 196 1.62 19.67 -10.95
C ALA A 196 1.56 18.13 -10.79
N VAL A 197 0.41 17.53 -11.09
CA VAL A 197 0.21 16.07 -11.03
C VAL A 197 1.08 15.34 -12.05
N ALA A 198 1.19 15.88 -13.27
CA ALA A 198 2.05 15.33 -14.32
C ALA A 198 3.53 15.29 -13.91
N ARG A 199 4.00 16.31 -13.16
CA ARG A 199 5.40 16.45 -12.72
C ARG A 199 5.72 15.71 -11.43
N LEU A 200 4.72 15.30 -10.67
CA LEU A 200 4.92 14.58 -9.41
C LEU A 200 5.65 13.25 -9.66
N ASP A 201 6.65 12.95 -8.83
CA ASP A 201 7.29 11.64 -8.88
C ASP A 201 6.26 10.54 -8.59
N PRO A 202 6.19 9.45 -9.38
CA PRO A 202 5.32 8.33 -9.08
C PRO A 202 5.43 7.77 -7.65
N SER A 203 6.60 7.87 -6.99
CA SER A 203 6.78 7.44 -5.59
C SER A 203 6.12 8.36 -4.56
N ASP A 204 5.64 9.54 -4.98
CA ASP A 204 4.96 10.50 -4.12
C ASP A 204 3.44 10.58 -4.38
N ILE A 205 2.87 9.56 -5.05
CA ILE A 205 1.45 9.52 -5.44
C ILE A 205 0.49 9.64 -4.24
N GLN A 206 0.92 9.23 -3.04
CA GLN A 206 0.17 9.41 -1.79
C GLN A 206 -0.21 10.87 -1.53
N THR A 207 0.61 11.82 -2.02
CA THR A 207 0.35 13.26 -1.90
C THR A 207 -0.93 13.67 -2.63
N VAL A 208 -1.12 13.17 -3.86
CA VAL A 208 -2.35 13.42 -4.63
C VAL A 208 -3.51 12.70 -3.98
N TYR A 209 -3.30 11.42 -3.63
CA TYR A 209 -4.32 10.58 -3.04
C TYR A 209 -4.91 11.20 -1.76
N PHE A 210 -4.08 11.51 -0.76
CA PHE A 210 -4.57 12.08 0.51
C PHE A 210 -5.13 13.49 0.35
N SER A 211 -4.71 14.24 -0.67
CA SER A 211 -5.28 15.55 -0.97
C SER A 211 -6.67 15.47 -1.60
N TRP A 212 -6.98 14.37 -2.30
CA TRP A 212 -8.18 14.26 -3.15
C TRP A 212 -9.14 13.17 -2.73
N VAL A 213 -8.79 12.28 -1.80
CA VAL A 213 -9.58 11.08 -1.49
C VAL A 213 -11.03 11.41 -1.16
N ASP A 214 -11.29 12.34 -0.25
CA ASP A 214 -12.66 12.71 0.14
C ASP A 214 -13.42 13.37 -1.01
N ALA A 215 -12.74 14.25 -1.76
CA ALA A 215 -13.32 14.91 -2.92
C ALA A 215 -13.74 13.90 -3.99
N LEU A 216 -12.88 12.92 -4.31
CA LEU A 216 -13.13 11.91 -5.32
C LEU A 216 -14.22 10.93 -4.88
N ARG A 217 -14.23 10.52 -3.62
CA ARG A 217 -15.28 9.64 -3.07
C ARG A 217 -16.67 10.24 -3.23
N PHE A 218 -16.80 11.52 -2.89
CA PHE A 218 -18.04 12.26 -3.09
C PHE A 218 -18.34 12.49 -4.57
N ARG A 219 -17.40 13.10 -5.31
CA ARG A 219 -17.57 13.54 -6.70
C ARG A 219 -17.98 12.41 -7.64
N LEU A 220 -17.47 11.20 -7.42
CA LEU A 220 -17.68 10.03 -8.28
C LEU A 220 -18.76 9.08 -7.74
N GLY A 221 -19.49 9.49 -6.69
CA GLY A 221 -20.58 8.73 -6.10
C GLY A 221 -20.14 7.43 -5.42
N LEU A 222 -18.86 7.30 -5.03
CA LEU A 222 -18.33 6.08 -4.41
C LEU A 222 -18.91 5.89 -3.00
N ASP A 223 -19.16 6.97 -2.26
CA ASP A 223 -19.80 6.92 -0.94
C ASP A 223 -21.32 6.67 -1.01
N THR A 224 -21.93 6.93 -2.17
CA THR A 224 -23.39 6.88 -2.37
C THR A 224 -23.83 5.74 -3.28
N GLY A 225 -22.93 4.78 -3.58
CA GLY A 225 -23.30 3.50 -4.19
C GLY A 225 -22.99 3.34 -5.68
N ASN A 226 -21.99 4.05 -6.22
CA ASN A 226 -21.50 3.82 -7.58
C ASN A 226 -20.74 2.48 -7.72
N ALA A 227 -21.45 1.36 -7.58
CA ALA A 227 -20.89 0.01 -7.66
C ALA A 227 -20.29 -0.29 -9.04
N ALA A 228 -20.86 0.28 -10.12
CA ALA A 228 -20.37 0.08 -11.48
C ALA A 228 -18.92 0.55 -11.64
N LEU A 229 -18.57 1.72 -11.09
CA LEU A 229 -17.20 2.21 -11.10
C LEU A 229 -16.28 1.36 -10.21
N VAL A 230 -16.75 0.94 -9.03
CA VAL A 230 -15.96 0.07 -8.14
C VAL A 230 -15.63 -1.25 -8.85
N ASP A 231 -16.61 -1.88 -9.48
CA ASP A 231 -16.44 -3.10 -10.28
C ASP A 231 -15.50 -2.86 -11.46
N ALA A 232 -15.60 -1.70 -12.12
CA ALA A 232 -14.68 -1.31 -13.18
C ALA A 232 -13.23 -1.19 -12.70
N CYS A 233 -13.01 -0.56 -11.54
CA CYS A 233 -11.68 -0.44 -10.95
C CYS A 233 -11.13 -1.79 -10.45
N GLN A 234 -12.01 -2.68 -9.98
CA GLN A 234 -11.62 -3.99 -9.46
C GLN A 234 -11.21 -4.96 -10.58
N ARG A 235 -11.81 -4.86 -11.78
CA ARG A 235 -11.55 -5.82 -12.89
C ARG A 235 -10.07 -6.01 -13.21
N ASP A 236 -9.27 -4.96 -13.10
CA ASP A 236 -7.82 -5.01 -13.34
C ASP A 236 -6.99 -5.17 -12.06
N ALA A 237 -7.64 -5.08 -10.89
CA ALA A 237 -7.03 -5.24 -9.59
C ALA A 237 -7.10 -6.71 -9.16
N ASP A 238 -6.01 -7.46 -9.34
CA ASP A 238 -5.89 -8.88 -8.96
C ASP A 238 -5.84 -9.10 -7.42
N VAL A 239 -6.39 -8.19 -6.60
CA VAL A 239 -6.24 -8.22 -5.12
C VAL A 239 -7.36 -9.02 -4.45
N PRO A 240 -7.08 -9.75 -3.36
CA PRO A 240 -8.08 -10.57 -2.67
C PRO A 240 -9.17 -9.73 -2.00
N TYR A 241 -8.85 -8.49 -1.63
CA TYR A 241 -9.78 -7.53 -1.05
C TYR A 241 -9.60 -6.18 -1.72
N PHE A 242 -10.70 -5.57 -2.13
CA PHE A 242 -10.72 -4.29 -2.84
C PHE A 242 -11.69 -3.33 -2.15
N THR A 243 -11.17 -2.20 -1.66
CA THR A 243 -11.98 -1.19 -0.95
C THR A 243 -12.30 0.01 -1.85
N ILE A 244 -13.18 0.89 -1.38
CA ILE A 244 -13.47 2.17 -2.06
C ILE A 244 -12.19 3.00 -2.19
N GLU A 245 -11.34 3.00 -1.15
CA GLU A 245 -10.04 3.66 -1.14
C GLU A 245 -9.09 3.11 -2.21
N ASP A 246 -9.19 1.80 -2.51
CA ASP A 246 -8.42 1.19 -3.60
C ASP A 246 -8.94 1.68 -4.97
N ALA A 247 -10.26 1.76 -5.14
CA ALA A 247 -10.88 2.34 -6.33
C ALA A 247 -10.45 3.80 -6.56
N VAL A 248 -10.42 4.61 -5.49
CA VAL A 248 -9.92 6.00 -5.56
C VAL A 248 -8.47 6.02 -6.02
N MET A 249 -7.60 5.15 -5.47
CA MET A 249 -6.19 5.11 -5.88
C MET A 249 -6.03 4.69 -7.35
N VAL A 250 -6.84 3.75 -7.85
CA VAL A 250 -6.85 3.38 -9.28
C VAL A 250 -7.13 4.63 -10.14
N ILE A 251 -8.13 5.41 -9.77
CA ILE A 251 -8.52 6.63 -10.49
C ILE A 251 -7.42 7.70 -10.38
N VAL A 252 -6.84 7.90 -9.20
CA VAL A 252 -5.71 8.83 -9.01
C VAL A 252 -4.53 8.49 -9.92
N LYS A 253 -4.17 7.20 -10.03
CA LYS A 253 -3.09 6.75 -10.93
C LYS A 253 -3.45 6.95 -12.41
N ALA A 254 -4.70 6.67 -12.78
CA ALA A 254 -5.17 6.88 -14.15
C ALA A 254 -5.18 8.37 -14.53
N VAL A 255 -5.67 9.24 -13.63
CA VAL A 255 -5.62 10.71 -13.79
C VAL A 255 -4.20 11.22 -13.89
N LYS A 256 -3.26 10.68 -13.10
CA LYS A 256 -1.84 11.01 -13.23
C LYS A 256 -1.32 10.66 -14.62
N SER A 257 -1.61 9.47 -15.13
CA SER A 257 -1.20 9.07 -16.48
C SER A 257 -1.81 9.99 -17.55
N ALA A 258 -3.09 10.34 -17.42
CA ALA A 258 -3.76 11.27 -18.32
C ALA A 258 -3.13 12.69 -18.26
N CYS A 259 -2.78 13.19 -17.08
CA CYS A 259 -2.05 14.45 -16.92
C CYS A 259 -0.68 14.40 -17.63
N GLU A 260 0.08 13.32 -17.46
CA GLU A 260 1.38 13.15 -18.12
C GLU A 260 1.24 13.15 -19.65
N GLN A 261 0.22 12.50 -20.18
CA GLN A 261 -0.05 12.46 -21.62
C GLN A 261 -0.48 13.84 -22.15
N ALA A 262 -1.36 14.54 -21.44
CA ALA A 262 -1.85 15.87 -21.82
C ALA A 262 -0.76 16.96 -21.73
N CYS A 263 0.17 16.84 -20.77
CA CYS A 263 1.25 17.81 -20.57
C CYS A 263 2.52 17.53 -21.38
N ARG A 264 2.64 16.39 -22.09
CA ARG A 264 3.66 16.15 -23.12
C ARG A 264 3.34 17.02 -24.34
N LEU A 265 3.87 18.24 -24.35
CA LEU A 265 3.77 19.20 -25.47
C LEU A 265 3.91 18.49 -26.83
N ARG A 266 2.86 18.54 -27.66
CA ARG A 266 3.03 18.39 -29.11
C ARG A 266 3.83 19.60 -29.60
N VAL A 267 5.03 19.36 -30.11
CA VAL A 267 5.73 20.34 -30.94
C VAL A 267 4.87 20.53 -32.19
N VAL A 268 4.17 21.65 -32.28
CA VAL A 268 3.53 22.08 -33.53
C VAL A 268 4.66 22.59 -34.42
N GLN A 269 4.98 21.84 -35.47
CA GLN A 269 5.87 22.28 -36.55
C GLN A 269 5.15 23.28 -37.46
#